data_AF-A0A9Q3CPQ1-F1
#
_entry.id   AF-A0A9Q3CPQ1-F1
#
_cell.length_a   1.000
_cell.length_b   1.000
_cell.length_c   1.000
_cell.angle_alpha   90.00
_cell.angle_beta   90.00
_cell.angle_gamma   90.00
#
_symmetry.space_group_name_H-M   'P 1'
#
loop_
_entity.id
_entity.type
_entity.pdbx_description
1 polymer ?
#
loop_
_entity_poly.entity_id
_entity_poly.type
_entity_poly.pdbx_seq_one_letter_code
_entity_poly.pdbx_strand_id
1 'polypeptide(L)'
;MDLPPLSFHASLEEQWDEEEEPEEIKTVLKVVPPAYEQYLDVFYKVKAEKLPPHHSCNHHIKLEGLLLPVGVIYSPSKQESETLQT
;
A
#
# COMPACT_ATOMS: atom_id res chain seq x y z
N MET A 1 47.37 2.09 19.49
CA MET A 1 46.03 1.66 19.06
C MET A 1 45.08 2.60 19.75
N ASP A 2 44.41 3.48 19.03
CA ASP A 2 43.03 3.90 19.33
C ASP A 2 42.55 4.76 18.16
N LEU A 3 41.66 4.17 17.35
CA LEU A 3 40.94 4.84 16.27
C LEU A 3 39.78 5.63 16.89
N PRO A 4 39.42 6.81 16.37
CA PRO A 4 38.21 7.49 16.81
C PRO A 4 36.96 6.70 16.40
N PRO A 5 35.85 6.81 17.17
CA PRO A 5 34.64 6.04 16.91
C PRO A 5 34.00 6.49 15.60
N LEU A 6 33.55 5.51 14.80
CA LEU A 6 32.73 5.74 13.62
C LEU A 6 31.47 6.49 14.06
N SER A 7 31.41 7.78 13.72
CA SER A 7 30.19 8.59 13.82
C SER A 7 29.18 8.05 12.82
N PHE A 8 28.41 7.05 13.23
CA PHE A 8 27.21 6.56 12.57
C PHE A 8 26.06 7.52 12.86
N HIS A 9 26.18 8.78 12.43
CA HIS A 9 25.00 9.55 12.12
C HIS A 9 24.86 9.43 10.62
N ALA A 10 24.11 8.41 10.21
CA ALA A 10 23.54 8.36 8.89
C ALA A 10 22.90 9.72 8.63
N SER A 11 23.49 10.50 7.72
CA SER A 11 22.74 11.50 6.96
C SER A 11 21.65 10.72 6.24
N LEU A 12 20.53 10.53 6.93
CA LEU A 12 19.25 10.30 6.32
C LEU A 12 18.84 11.67 5.80
N GLU A 13 19.54 12.13 4.77
CA GLU A 13 19.00 13.10 3.85
C GLU A 13 17.80 12.39 3.24
N GLU A 14 16.67 12.60 3.90
CA GLU A 14 15.36 12.50 3.32
C GLU A 14 15.40 13.46 2.13
N GLN A 15 15.89 12.94 0.99
CA GLN A 15 15.69 13.51 -0.32
C GLN A 15 14.18 13.42 -0.55
N TRP A 16 13.49 14.46 -0.12
CA TRP A 16 12.12 14.70 -0.53
C TRP A 16 12.24 15.07 -2.00
N ASP A 17 12.13 14.08 -2.88
CA ASP A 17 11.80 14.34 -4.27
C ASP A 17 10.53 15.20 -4.22
N GLU A 18 10.58 16.42 -4.75
CA GLU A 18 9.38 17.22 -5.00
C GLU A 18 8.52 16.44 -6.01
N GLU A 19 7.74 15.49 -5.51
CA GLU A 19 6.72 14.78 -6.24
C GLU A 19 5.70 15.84 -6.67
N GLU A 20 5.77 16.20 -7.96
CA GLU A 20 4.81 17.06 -8.63
C GLU A 20 3.40 16.66 -8.19
N GLU A 21 2.71 17.55 -7.46
CA GLU A 21 1.36 17.28 -6.97
C GLU A 21 0.48 16.86 -8.17
N PRO A 22 0.02 15.58 -8.22
CA PRO A 22 -0.71 15.10 -9.36
C PRO A 22 -1.95 15.96 -9.58
N GLU A 23 -2.22 16.31 -10.84
CA GLU A 23 -3.36 17.15 -11.22
C GLU A 23 -4.70 16.64 -10.64
N GLU A 24 -4.75 15.35 -10.33
CA GLU A 24 -5.83 14.67 -9.61
C GLU A 24 -6.20 15.36 -8.29
N ILE A 25 -5.25 15.79 -7.45
CA ILE A 25 -5.55 16.43 -6.14
C ILE A 25 -6.27 17.75 -6.34
N LYS A 26 -5.87 18.54 -7.35
CA LYS A 26 -6.46 19.85 -7.64
C LYS A 26 -7.94 19.73 -8.03
N THR A 27 -8.33 18.58 -8.57
CA THR A 27 -9.75 18.29 -8.85
C THR A 27 -10.49 17.86 -7.59
N VAL A 28 -9.87 17.03 -6.76
CA VAL A 28 -10.44 16.52 -5.50
C VAL A 28 -10.67 17.65 -4.49
N LEU A 29 -9.73 18.59 -4.36
CA LEU A 29 -9.83 19.77 -3.48
C LEU A 29 -11.07 20.63 -3.75
N LYS A 30 -11.61 20.61 -4.97
CA LYS A 30 -12.83 21.37 -5.33
C LYS A 30 -14.11 20.71 -4.82
N VAL A 31 -14.05 19.42 -4.46
CA VAL A 31 -15.21 18.60 -4.10
C VAL A 31 -15.18 18.21 -2.63
N VAL A 32 -13.99 18.06 -2.04
CA VAL A 32 -13.81 17.65 -0.65
C VAL A 32 -14.20 18.80 0.28
N PRO A 33 -15.05 18.56 1.30
CA PRO A 33 -15.36 19.59 2.29
C PRO A 33 -14.12 20.00 3.09
N PRO A 34 -14.03 21.27 3.56
CA PRO A 34 -12.84 21.77 4.26
C PRO A 34 -12.41 20.94 5.48
N ALA A 35 -13.38 20.32 6.16
CA ALA A 35 -13.11 19.44 7.31
C ALA A 35 -12.25 18.22 6.99
N TYR A 36 -12.09 17.87 5.70
CA TYR A 36 -11.38 16.68 5.25
C TYR A 36 -10.13 16.99 4.41
N GLU A 37 -9.69 18.26 4.36
CA GLU A 37 -8.47 18.65 3.63
C GLU A 37 -7.21 17.91 4.11
N GLN A 38 -7.15 17.55 5.39
CA GLN A 38 -6.04 16.76 5.95
C GLN A 38 -6.01 15.30 5.48
N TYR A 39 -7.07 14.82 4.81
CA TYR A 39 -7.20 13.45 4.32
C TYR A 39 -7.22 13.37 2.80
N LEU A 40 -6.70 14.39 2.11
CA LEU A 40 -6.59 14.39 0.65
C LEU A 40 -5.80 13.18 0.14
N ASP A 41 -4.95 12.61 1.00
CA ASP A 41 -4.16 11.45 0.68
C ASP A 41 -4.97 10.18 0.42
N VAL A 42 -6.12 10.04 1.06
CA VAL A 42 -7.06 8.94 0.85
C VAL A 42 -7.64 8.96 -0.57
N PHE A 43 -7.64 10.13 -1.22
CA PHE A 43 -8.19 10.31 -2.56
C PHE A 43 -7.15 10.17 -3.68
N TYR A 44 -5.88 9.90 -3.35
CA TYR A 44 -4.86 9.58 -4.36
C TYR A 44 -5.15 8.23 -5.00
N LYS A 45 -5.55 8.23 -6.28
CA LYS A 45 -5.80 7.00 -7.02
C LYS A 45 -4.56 6.09 -7.06
N VAL A 46 -3.40 6.67 -7.34
CA VAL A 46 -2.12 5.95 -7.42
C VAL A 46 -1.74 5.29 -6.08
N LYS A 47 -2.03 5.93 -4.94
CA LYS A 47 -1.77 5.33 -3.62
C LYS A 47 -2.81 4.28 -3.28
N ALA A 48 -4.07 4.47 -3.67
CA ALA A 48 -5.15 3.52 -3.44
C ALA A 48 -5.01 2.21 -4.24
N GLU A 49 -4.30 2.23 -5.37
CA GLU A 49 -3.96 1.00 -6.13
C GLU A 49 -2.96 0.09 -5.41
N LYS A 50 -2.23 0.61 -4.41
CA LYS A 50 -1.26 -0.15 -3.64
C LYS A 50 -1.87 -0.57 -2.30
N LEU A 51 -1.60 -1.82 -1.90
CA LEU A 51 -1.97 -2.27 -0.56
C LEU A 51 -1.20 -1.44 0.48
N PRO A 52 -1.86 -1.04 1.59
CA PRO A 52 -1.17 -0.38 2.69
C PRO A 52 -0.13 -1.33 3.30
N PRO A 53 0.92 -0.79 3.96
CA PRO A 53 1.90 -1.59 4.66
C PRO A 53 1.25 -2.56 5.66
N HIS A 54 1.92 -3.69 5.91
CA HIS A 54 1.42 -4.66 6.87
C HIS A 54 1.40 -4.05 8.30
N HIS A 55 0.26 -4.12 8.98
CA HIS A 55 0.09 -3.61 10.35
C HIS A 55 -0.03 -4.74 11.37
N SER A 56 0.25 -4.45 12.64
CA SER A 56 0.11 -5.43 13.75
C SER A 56 -1.34 -5.87 13.97
N CYS A 57 -2.31 -5.05 13.58
CA CYS A 57 -3.74 -5.33 13.65
C CYS A 57 -4.27 -6.14 12.46
N ASN A 58 -3.42 -6.47 11.47
CA ASN A 58 -3.84 -7.30 10.35
C ASN A 58 -4.35 -8.66 10.84
N HIS A 59 -5.39 -9.17 10.19
CA HIS A 59 -6.00 -10.43 10.60
C HIS A 59 -4.99 -11.57 10.45
N HIS A 60 -4.60 -12.17 11.58
CA HIS A 60 -3.68 -13.29 11.61
C HIS A 60 -4.45 -14.60 11.71
N ILE A 61 -4.41 -15.39 10.64
CA ILE A 61 -4.96 -16.74 10.64
C ILE A 61 -3.95 -17.66 11.33
N LYS A 62 -4.26 -18.04 12.58
CA LYS A 62 -3.48 -19.05 13.29
C LYS A 62 -3.79 -20.42 12.68
N LEU A 63 -2.79 -21.02 12.05
CA LEU A 63 -2.90 -22.39 11.57
C LEU A 63 -2.69 -23.34 12.74
N GLU A 64 -3.72 -24.10 13.11
CA GLU A 64 -3.66 -25.15 14.13
C GLU A 64 -3.83 -26.52 13.44
N GLY A 65 -2.85 -27.41 13.56
CA GLY A 65 -2.94 -28.80 13.06
C GLY A 65 -2.13 -29.14 11.79
N LEU A 66 -2.61 -30.14 11.03
CA LEU A 66 -1.96 -30.73 9.85
C LEU A 66 -2.01 -29.81 8.61
N LEU A 67 -1.13 -30.11 7.64
CA LEU A 67 -0.97 -29.40 6.35
C LEU A 67 -2.29 -29.01 5.70
N LEU A 68 -2.32 -27.79 5.13
CA LEU A 68 -3.47 -27.29 4.37
C LEU A 68 -3.84 -28.29 3.26
N PRO A 69 -5.14 -28.60 3.10
CA PRO A 69 -5.57 -29.50 2.04
C PRO A 69 -5.28 -28.86 0.68
N VAL A 70 -4.59 -29.61 -0.19
CA VAL A 70 -4.43 -29.21 -1.58
C VAL A 70 -5.75 -29.50 -2.30
N GLY A 71 -6.55 -28.45 -2.51
CA GLY A 71 -7.81 -28.54 -3.26
C GLY A 71 -7.58 -28.51 -4.77
N VAL A 72 -8.47 -29.16 -5.52
CA VAL A 72 -8.53 -29.01 -6.98
C VAL A 72 -9.24 -27.70 -7.29
N ILE A 73 -8.62 -26.86 -8.12
CA ILE A 73 -9.28 -25.68 -8.67
C ILE A 73 -10.17 -26.14 -9.82
N TYR A 74 -11.48 -25.97 -9.69
CA TYR A 74 -12.41 -26.28 -10.78
C TYR A 74 -12.23 -25.28 -11.92
N SER A 75 -12.22 -25.77 -13.16
CA SER A 75 -12.15 -24.90 -14.32
C SER A 75 -13.39 -24.03 -14.40
N PRO A 76 -13.25 -22.69 -14.40
CA PRO A 76 -14.38 -21.81 -14.62
C PRO A 76 -14.99 -22.03 -16.02
N SER A 77 -16.28 -21.74 -16.17
CA SER A 77 -16.92 -21.68 -17.48
C SER A 77 -16.33 -20.54 -18.32
N LYS A 78 -16.63 -20.53 -19.62
CA LYS A 78 -16.16 -19.47 -20.53
C LYS A 78 -16.62 -18.08 -20.06
N GLN A 79 -17.89 -17.96 -19.66
CA GLN A 79 -18.47 -16.71 -19.17
C GLN A 79 -17.80 -16.25 -17.86
N GLU A 80 -17.57 -17.16 -16.92
CA GLU A 80 -16.90 -16.83 -15.65
C GLU A 80 -15.44 -16.42 -15.88
N SER A 81 -14.76 -17.10 -16.80
CA SER A 81 -13.37 -16.78 -17.16
C SER A 81 -13.26 -15.38 -17.77
N GLU A 82 -14.19 -15.02 -18.66
CA GLU A 82 -14.24 -13.69 -19.28
C GLU A 82 -14.44 -12.59 -18.22
N THR A 83 -15.27 -12.83 -17.20
CA THR A 83 -15.50 -11.87 -16.11
C THR A 83 -14.36 -11.75 -15.09
N LEU A 84 -13.54 -12.78 -14.94
CA LEU A 84 -12.45 -12.81 -13.95
C LEU A 84 -11.12 -12.27 -14.50
N GLN A 85 -11.01 -12.09 -15.82
CA GLN A 85 -9.81 -11.57 -16.49
C GLN A 85 -9.82 -10.03 -16.67
N THR A 86 -10.84 -9.35 -16.13
CA THR A 86 -11.02 -7.89 -16.23
C THR A 86 -10.66 -7.21 -14.92
#